data_AF-A0A1C4WBS8-F1
#
_entry.id   AF-A0A1C4WBS8-F1
#
_cell.length_a   1.000
_cell.length_b   1.000
_cell.length_c   1.000
_cell.angle_alpha   90.00
_cell.angle_beta   90.00
_cell.angle_gamma   90.00
#
_symmetry.space_group_name_H-M   'P 1'
#
loop_
_entity.id
_entity.type
_entity.pdbx_description
1 polymer ?
#
loop_
_entity_poly.entity_id
_entity_poly.type
_entity_poly.pdbx_seq_one_letter_code
_entity_poly.pdbx_strand_id
1 'polypeptide(L)'
;MGAMTEGRSAAQNDEPGRDGTGHSGTVVVVGPDGRPVGTVQTDEAHQEDPARLVEQPAKVMRIGSMIKQLLEEVKAAPLDDASRHRMREIHERSIVELKEGLAPELRDELERISLPFTEEKAPSEGELRIAHAQLVGWLEGLFHGIQAALVAQQMAARVQLEQMRSGGRQALPSGPGAVIPGMPGMPQPPSGEGHSTGQYL
;
A
#
# COMPACT_ATOMS: atom_id res chain seq x y z
N MET A 1 -8.96 -67.07 0.75
CA MET A 1 -8.14 -67.49 1.91
C MET A 1 -7.36 -66.26 2.36
N GLY A 2 -7.92 -65.42 3.22
CA GLY A 2 -7.62 -65.39 4.65
C GLY A 2 -8.35 -64.21 5.28
N ALA A 3 -9.12 -64.48 6.32
CA ALA A 3 -9.91 -63.54 7.11
C ALA A 3 -9.24 -63.33 8.49
N MET A 4 -9.46 -62.15 9.08
CA MET A 4 -9.48 -61.78 10.52
C MET A 4 -9.44 -60.23 10.57
N THR A 5 -10.54 -59.46 10.77
CA THR A 5 -11.24 -59.09 12.03
C THR A 5 -10.25 -58.74 13.16
N GLU A 6 -10.30 -57.64 13.93
CA GLU A 6 -11.37 -56.73 14.39
C GLU A 6 -10.70 -55.59 15.19
N GLY A 7 -11.30 -54.40 15.35
CA GLY A 7 -10.70 -53.37 16.23
C GLY A 7 -11.35 -51.99 16.31
N ARG A 8 -12.55 -51.93 16.91
CA ARG A 8 -13.10 -50.84 17.76
C ARG A 8 -13.15 -49.37 17.27
N SER A 9 -14.38 -48.88 17.19
CA SER A 9 -14.78 -47.47 17.37
C SER A 9 -14.38 -46.90 18.74
N ALA A 10 -14.01 -45.61 18.76
CA ALA A 10 -14.28 -44.69 19.87
C ALA A 10 -14.37 -43.26 19.31
N ALA A 11 -15.43 -42.57 19.72
CA ALA A 11 -15.73 -41.19 19.40
C ALA A 11 -14.93 -40.19 20.27
N GLN A 12 -15.09 -38.91 19.93
CA GLN A 12 -15.30 -37.76 20.84
C GLN A 12 -14.12 -36.77 21.02
N ASN A 13 -14.34 -35.60 20.41
CA ASN A 13 -14.17 -34.22 20.90
C ASN A 13 -12.82 -33.49 21.02
N ASP A 14 -12.90 -32.26 20.48
CA ASP A 14 -12.40 -30.96 20.94
C ASP A 14 -10.89 -30.71 21.07
N GLU A 15 -10.38 -29.80 20.24
CA GLU A 15 -10.03 -28.43 20.68
C GLU A 15 -9.77 -27.50 19.47
N PRO A 16 -10.39 -26.30 19.41
CA PRO A 16 -9.95 -25.21 18.56
C PRO A 16 -9.00 -24.30 19.35
N GLY A 17 -7.78 -24.12 18.85
CA GLY A 17 -6.83 -23.21 19.48
C GLY A 17 -5.80 -22.66 18.50
N ARG A 18 -5.98 -21.40 18.09
CA ARG A 18 -5.04 -20.32 18.44
C ARG A 18 -5.46 -18.97 17.90
N ASP A 19 -5.34 -18.00 18.81
CA ASP A 19 -5.61 -16.59 18.69
C ASP A 19 -4.86 -15.92 17.54
N GLY A 20 -5.61 -15.20 16.70
CA GLY A 20 -5.11 -14.09 15.90
C GLY A 20 -5.76 -12.81 16.38
N THR A 21 -5.23 -12.19 17.45
CA THR A 21 -5.65 -10.86 17.89
C THR A 21 -5.22 -9.81 16.88
N GLY A 22 -5.98 -9.68 15.80
CA GLY A 22 -6.07 -8.43 15.06
C GLY A 22 -6.74 -7.40 15.97
N HIS A 23 -6.03 -6.33 16.31
CA HIS A 23 -6.62 -5.23 17.07
C HIS A 23 -7.63 -4.51 16.17
N SER A 24 -8.89 -4.96 16.19
CA SER A 24 -9.99 -4.25 15.57
C SER A 24 -10.27 -2.98 16.38
N GLY A 25 -9.82 -1.84 15.85
CA GLY A 25 -10.11 -0.53 16.41
C GLY A 25 -11.60 -0.25 16.33
N THR A 26 -12.31 -0.29 17.45
CA THR A 26 -13.73 0.09 17.51
C THR A 26 -13.83 1.59 17.73
N VAL A 27 -14.21 2.35 16.69
CA VAL A 27 -14.50 3.78 16.83
C VAL A 27 -15.94 3.96 17.31
N VAL A 28 -16.10 4.54 18.51
CA VAL A 28 -17.40 4.84 19.11
C VAL A 28 -17.82 6.24 18.70
N VAL A 29 -18.87 6.36 17.89
CA VAL A 29 -19.44 7.66 17.50
C VAL A 29 -20.39 8.13 18.62
N VAL A 30 -20.03 9.24 19.27
CA VAL A 30 -20.82 9.85 20.35
C VAL A 30 -21.65 10.99 19.78
N GLY A 31 -22.96 10.95 20.00
CA GLY A 31 -23.89 12.00 19.61
C GLY A 31 -23.72 13.28 20.44
N PRO A 32 -24.33 14.40 20.03
CA PRO A 32 -24.29 15.67 20.76
C PRO A 32 -24.92 15.61 22.17
N ASP A 33 -25.63 14.54 22.48
CA ASP A 33 -26.21 14.18 23.77
C ASP A 33 -25.30 13.28 24.64
N GLY A 34 -24.07 13.01 24.19
CA GLY A 34 -23.07 12.23 24.94
C GLY A 34 -23.34 10.72 24.94
N ARG A 35 -24.31 10.23 24.15
CA ARG A 35 -24.65 8.81 24.07
C ARG A 35 -24.00 8.18 22.83
N PRO A 36 -23.54 6.92 22.91
CA PRO A 36 -23.01 6.21 21.75
C PRO A 36 -24.14 5.91 20.77
N VAL A 37 -24.06 6.46 19.55
CA VAL A 37 -25.08 6.32 18.49
C VAL A 37 -24.76 5.13 17.59
N GLY A 38 -23.52 4.63 17.61
CA GLY A 38 -23.11 3.40 16.93
C GLY A 38 -21.61 3.15 17.04
N THR A 39 -21.22 1.88 16.94
CA THR A 39 -19.85 1.46 16.73
C THR A 39 -19.64 1.23 15.24
N VAL A 40 -18.73 2.00 14.63
CA VAL A 40 -18.26 1.68 13.28
C VAL A 40 -17.04 0.79 13.47
N GLN A 41 -17.14 -0.46 13.04
CA GLN A 41 -15.96 -1.29 12.83
C GLN A 41 -15.24 -0.71 11.61
N THR A 42 -14.33 0.22 11.85
CA THR A 42 -13.34 0.58 10.84
C THR A 42 -12.36 -0.58 10.79
N ASP A 43 -12.39 -1.32 9.68
CA ASP A 43 -11.42 -2.36 9.40
C ASP A 43 -10.06 -1.68 9.09
N GLU A 44 -9.45 -1.06 10.10
CA GLU A 44 -8.14 -0.39 10.02
C GLU A 44 -7.01 -1.37 9.69
N ALA A 45 -7.30 -2.67 9.63
CA ALA A 45 -6.36 -3.76 9.36
C ALA A 45 -6.23 -4.14 7.88
N HIS A 46 -7.05 -3.60 6.98
CA HIS A 46 -6.97 -3.90 5.53
C HIS A 46 -6.83 -2.62 4.70
N GLN A 47 -5.98 -1.68 5.14
CA GLN A 47 -5.34 -0.82 4.16
C GLN A 47 -4.35 -1.72 3.41
N GLU A 48 -4.81 -2.37 2.33
CA GLU A 48 -3.99 -3.21 1.46
C GLU A 48 -2.69 -2.45 1.17
N ASP A 49 -1.58 -2.99 1.64
CA ASP A 49 -0.26 -2.42 1.42
C ASP A 49 -0.06 -2.31 -0.10
N PRO A 50 0.00 -1.09 -0.66
CA PRO A 50 0.08 -0.89 -2.10
C PRO A 50 1.31 -1.58 -2.70
N ALA A 51 2.36 -1.80 -1.91
CA ALA A 51 3.54 -2.51 -2.36
C ALA A 51 3.29 -4.01 -2.56
N ARG A 52 2.27 -4.60 -1.92
CA ARG A 52 1.92 -6.03 -2.06
C ARG A 52 1.18 -6.35 -3.35
N LEU A 53 0.63 -5.35 -4.03
CA LEU A 53 -0.01 -5.53 -5.33
C LEU A 53 0.98 -6.06 -6.39
N VAL A 54 2.28 -5.79 -6.22
CA VAL A 54 3.34 -6.25 -7.12
C VAL A 54 4.31 -7.15 -6.36
N GLU A 55 4.11 -8.46 -6.48
CA GLU A 55 4.92 -9.49 -5.81
C GLU A 55 6.38 -9.49 -6.29
N GLN A 56 6.62 -9.19 -7.57
CA GLN A 56 7.96 -9.18 -8.17
C GLN A 56 8.24 -7.88 -8.95
N PRO A 57 8.49 -6.75 -8.27
CA PRO A 57 8.62 -5.44 -8.92
C PRO A 57 9.71 -5.40 -10.00
N ALA A 58 10.87 -6.00 -9.72
CA ALA A 58 11.98 -6.03 -10.67
C ALA A 58 11.67 -6.84 -11.94
N LYS A 59 10.87 -7.91 -11.84
CA LYS A 59 10.44 -8.72 -13.00
C LYS A 59 9.46 -7.92 -13.85
N VAL A 60 8.43 -7.35 -13.21
CA VAL A 60 7.40 -6.54 -13.89
C VAL A 60 8.01 -5.33 -14.60
N MET A 61 8.93 -4.61 -13.96
CA MET A 61 9.61 -3.47 -14.58
C MET A 61 10.45 -3.85 -15.80
N ARG A 62 11.14 -5.00 -15.74
CA ARG A 62 11.96 -5.50 -16.85
C ARG A 62 11.09 -5.86 -18.06
N ILE A 63 9.97 -6.56 -17.82
CA ILE A 63 9.02 -6.93 -18.88
C ILE A 63 8.34 -5.68 -19.44
N GLY A 64 7.90 -4.75 -18.60
CA GLY A 64 7.31 -3.49 -19.05
C GLY A 64 8.25 -2.67 -19.93
N SER A 65 9.54 -2.60 -19.56
CA SER A 65 10.56 -1.92 -20.37
C SER A 65 10.79 -2.62 -21.71
N MET A 66 10.82 -3.96 -21.73
CA MET A 66 10.91 -4.75 -22.95
C MET A 66 9.71 -4.48 -23.87
N ILE A 67 8.48 -4.53 -23.35
CA ILE A 67 7.27 -4.24 -24.12
C ILE A 67 7.31 -2.82 -24.70
N LYS A 68 7.76 -1.83 -23.91
CA LYS A 68 7.91 -0.44 -24.36
C LYS A 68 8.90 -0.33 -25.52
N GLN A 69 10.03 -1.03 -25.47
CA GLN A 69 11.00 -1.06 -26.57
C GLN A 69 10.41 -1.70 -27.84
N LEU A 70 9.67 -2.80 -27.69
CA LEU A 70 8.99 -3.45 -28.82
C LEU A 70 7.91 -2.56 -29.44
N LEU A 71 7.15 -1.83 -28.63
CA LEU A 71 6.18 -0.85 -29.11
C LEU A 71 6.86 0.24 -29.97
N GLU A 72 8.01 0.75 -29.53
CA GLU A 72 8.76 1.73 -30.31
C GLU A 72 9.31 1.13 -31.60
N GLU A 73 9.74 -0.13 -31.61
CA GLU A 73 10.17 -0.82 -32.84
C GLU A 73 9.04 -0.94 -33.87
N VAL A 74 7.83 -1.33 -33.44
CA VAL A 74 6.64 -1.41 -34.32
C VAL A 74 6.27 -0.02 -34.88
N LYS A 75 6.61 1.06 -34.16
CA LYS A 75 6.37 2.44 -34.64
C LYS A 75 7.48 2.94 -35.57
N ALA A 76 8.69 2.39 -35.48
CA ALA A 76 9.87 2.86 -36.18
C ALA A 76 9.92 2.41 -37.64
N ALA A 77 9.50 1.17 -37.93
CA ALA A 77 9.55 0.60 -39.27
C ALA A 77 8.42 -0.41 -39.53
N PRO A 78 8.02 -0.61 -40.80
CA PRO A 78 7.07 -1.66 -41.17
C PRO A 78 7.62 -3.06 -40.87
N LEU A 79 6.74 -3.96 -40.45
CA LEU A 79 7.00 -5.35 -40.10
C LEU A 79 6.39 -6.31 -41.14
N ASP A 80 7.16 -7.32 -41.50
CA ASP A 80 6.67 -8.44 -42.30
C ASP A 80 5.78 -9.40 -41.47
N ASP A 81 5.07 -10.29 -42.15
CA ASP A 81 4.11 -11.21 -41.53
C ASP A 81 4.75 -12.14 -40.49
N ALA A 82 6.00 -12.53 -40.71
CA ALA A 82 6.78 -13.37 -39.79
C ALA A 82 7.12 -12.60 -38.50
N SER A 83 7.56 -11.35 -38.62
CA SER A 83 7.85 -10.49 -37.48
C SER A 83 6.59 -10.19 -36.67
N ARG A 84 5.44 -9.98 -37.33
CA ARG A 84 4.15 -9.78 -36.64
C ARG A 84 3.67 -11.02 -35.89
N HIS A 85 3.88 -12.22 -36.44
CA HIS A 85 3.65 -13.47 -35.70
C HIS A 85 4.52 -13.58 -34.45
N ARG A 86 5.83 -13.32 -34.59
CA ARG A 86 6.74 -13.34 -33.45
C ARG A 86 6.34 -12.30 -32.40
N MET A 87 5.88 -11.12 -32.82
CA MET A 87 5.43 -10.08 -31.90
C MET A 87 4.18 -10.48 -31.10
N ARG A 88 3.24 -11.18 -31.75
CA ARG A 88 2.08 -11.79 -31.08
C ARG A 88 2.51 -12.77 -29.98
N GLU A 89 3.41 -13.70 -30.30
CA GLU A 89 3.90 -14.67 -29.32
C GLU A 89 4.62 -13.98 -28.15
N ILE A 90 5.42 -12.95 -28.43
CA ILE A 90 6.11 -12.19 -27.39
C ILE A 90 5.09 -11.48 -26.51
N HIS A 91 4.04 -10.88 -27.07
CA HIS A 91 2.96 -10.23 -26.32
C HIS A 91 2.27 -11.21 -25.38
N GLU A 92 1.82 -12.36 -25.91
CA GLU A 92 1.13 -13.40 -25.13
C GLU A 92 2.02 -13.94 -23.99
N ARG A 93 3.29 -14.24 -24.27
CA ARG A 93 4.25 -14.67 -23.24
C ARG A 93 4.51 -13.58 -22.20
N SER A 94 4.58 -12.31 -22.62
CA SER A 94 4.79 -11.20 -21.70
C SER A 94 3.63 -11.05 -20.72
N ILE A 95 2.38 -11.26 -21.15
CA ILE A 95 1.21 -11.27 -20.24
C ILE A 95 1.36 -12.38 -19.19
N VAL A 96 1.70 -13.60 -19.61
CA VAL A 96 1.90 -14.72 -18.68
C VAL A 96 2.98 -14.39 -17.65
N GLU A 97 4.12 -13.90 -18.11
CA GLU A 97 5.25 -13.52 -17.25
C GLU A 97 4.93 -12.34 -16.31
N LEU A 98 4.12 -11.38 -16.77
CA LEU A 98 3.63 -10.29 -15.92
C LEU A 98 2.75 -10.82 -14.81
N LYS A 99 1.81 -11.72 -15.11
CA LYS A 99 0.89 -12.30 -14.11
C LYS A 99 1.65 -12.95 -12.96
N GLU A 100 2.74 -13.65 -13.23
CA GLU A 100 3.58 -14.26 -12.19
C GLU A 100 4.21 -13.25 -11.21
N GLY A 101 4.31 -11.98 -11.59
CA GLY A 101 4.86 -10.92 -10.76
C GLY A 101 3.82 -10.02 -10.09
N LEU A 102 2.53 -10.28 -10.30
CA LEU A 102 1.40 -9.48 -9.81
C LEU A 102 0.59 -10.24 -8.76
N ALA A 103 -0.05 -9.52 -7.85
CA ALA A 103 -1.03 -10.09 -6.92
C ALA A 103 -2.28 -10.60 -7.66
N PRO A 104 -3.06 -11.55 -7.07
CA PRO A 104 -4.24 -12.14 -7.72
C PRO A 104 -5.22 -11.13 -8.31
N GLU A 105 -5.49 -10.05 -7.59
CA GLU A 105 -6.45 -9.01 -7.99
C GLU A 105 -6.01 -8.31 -9.28
N LEU A 106 -4.71 -8.03 -9.42
CA LEU A 106 -4.15 -7.45 -10.62
C LEU A 106 -3.98 -8.46 -11.76
N ARG A 107 -3.83 -9.76 -11.45
CA ARG A 107 -3.87 -10.82 -12.49
C ARG A 107 -5.24 -10.86 -13.14
N ASP A 108 -6.29 -10.85 -12.32
CA ASP A 108 -7.68 -10.88 -12.79
C ASP A 108 -8.03 -9.60 -13.57
N GLU A 109 -7.55 -8.44 -13.11
CA GLU A 109 -7.68 -7.20 -13.86
C GLU A 109 -6.97 -7.28 -15.21
N LEU A 110 -5.71 -7.72 -15.23
CA LEU A 110 -4.91 -7.84 -16.45
C LEU A 110 -5.57 -8.80 -17.45
N GLU A 111 -6.10 -9.93 -17.00
CA GLU A 111 -6.86 -10.87 -17.85
C GLU A 111 -8.12 -10.23 -18.43
N ARG A 112 -8.87 -9.48 -17.63
CA ARG A 112 -10.12 -8.84 -18.07
C ARG A 112 -9.88 -7.77 -19.15
N ILE A 113 -8.77 -7.05 -19.07
CA ILE A 113 -8.46 -5.97 -20.04
C ILE A 113 -7.68 -6.48 -21.26
N SER A 114 -6.97 -7.60 -21.14
CA SER A 114 -6.14 -8.14 -22.21
C SER A 114 -6.97 -9.00 -23.16
N LEU A 115 -7.20 -8.50 -24.37
CA LEU A 115 -7.88 -9.24 -25.43
C LEU A 115 -6.85 -10.05 -26.23
N PRO A 116 -6.97 -11.40 -26.32
CA PRO A 116 -6.04 -12.21 -27.10
C PRO A 116 -6.20 -11.96 -28.60
N PHE A 117 -5.09 -12.09 -29.33
CA PHE A 117 -5.11 -12.05 -30.79
C PHE A 117 -5.73 -13.33 -31.35
N THR A 118 -6.32 -13.25 -32.55
CA THR A 118 -6.78 -14.43 -33.29
C THR A 118 -5.59 -15.25 -33.79
N GLU A 119 -5.65 -16.59 -33.70
CA GLU A 119 -4.57 -17.46 -34.17
C GLU A 119 -4.53 -17.65 -35.70
N GLU A 120 -5.61 -17.31 -36.40
CA GLU A 120 -5.78 -17.61 -37.84
C GLU A 120 -4.85 -16.83 -38.76
N LYS A 121 -4.43 -15.61 -38.34
CA LYS A 121 -3.61 -14.71 -39.17
C LYS A 121 -2.69 -13.85 -38.31
N ALA A 122 -1.63 -13.34 -38.94
CA ALA A 122 -0.77 -12.34 -38.31
C ALA A 122 -1.61 -11.11 -37.94
N PRO A 123 -1.53 -10.61 -36.69
CA PRO A 123 -2.15 -9.34 -36.37
C PRO A 123 -1.55 -8.23 -37.22
N SER A 124 -2.33 -7.21 -37.50
CA SER A 124 -1.86 -5.98 -38.13
C SER A 124 -0.94 -5.21 -37.20
N GLU A 125 -0.08 -4.37 -37.78
CA GLU A 125 0.77 -3.46 -36.99
C GLU A 125 -0.04 -2.52 -36.10
N GLY A 126 -1.25 -2.15 -36.54
CA GLY A 126 -2.17 -1.34 -35.74
C GLY A 126 -2.62 -2.06 -34.48
N GLU A 127 -3.04 -3.33 -34.62
CA GLU A 127 -3.43 -4.17 -33.48
C GLU A 127 -2.25 -4.40 -32.52
N LEU A 128 -1.05 -4.67 -33.04
CA LEU A 128 0.17 -4.80 -32.23
C LEU A 128 0.50 -3.52 -31.47
N ARG A 129 0.39 -2.34 -32.10
CA ARG A 129 0.63 -1.06 -31.43
C ARG A 129 -0.37 -0.80 -30.31
N ILE A 130 -1.66 -1.05 -30.55
CA ILE A 130 -2.71 -0.85 -29.55
C ILE A 130 -2.48 -1.79 -28.36
N ALA A 131 -2.26 -3.07 -28.61
CA ALA A 131 -2.09 -4.06 -27.55
C ALA A 131 -0.86 -3.76 -26.67
N HIS A 132 0.30 -3.44 -27.27
CA HIS A 132 1.48 -3.08 -26.48
C HIS A 132 1.30 -1.74 -25.76
N ALA A 133 0.71 -0.73 -26.41
CA ALA A 133 0.47 0.57 -25.77
C ALA A 133 -0.49 0.45 -24.58
N GLN A 134 -1.50 -0.42 -24.66
CA GLN A 134 -2.39 -0.74 -23.56
C GLN A 134 -1.62 -1.31 -22.36
N LEU A 135 -0.75 -2.31 -22.59
CA LEU A 135 0.06 -2.89 -21.51
C LEU A 135 1.03 -1.87 -20.91
N VAL A 136 1.72 -1.08 -21.73
CA VAL A 136 2.64 -0.04 -21.24
C VAL A 136 1.88 0.99 -20.40
N GLY A 137 0.76 1.50 -20.89
CA GLY A 137 -0.04 2.51 -20.19
C GLY A 137 -0.62 1.98 -18.89
N TRP A 138 -1.11 0.74 -18.88
CA TRP A 138 -1.62 0.10 -17.66
C TRP A 138 -0.51 -0.10 -16.62
N LEU A 139 0.67 -0.60 -17.03
CA LEU A 139 1.82 -0.76 -16.14
C LEU A 139 2.32 0.58 -15.60
N GLU A 140 2.41 1.61 -16.45
CA GLU A 140 2.76 2.96 -16.00
C GLU A 140 1.74 3.47 -14.98
N GLY A 141 0.44 3.32 -15.24
CA GLY A 141 -0.64 3.69 -14.30
C GLY A 141 -0.53 2.95 -12.96
N LEU A 142 -0.27 1.64 -12.99
CA LEU A 142 -0.07 0.81 -11.80
C LEU A 142 1.07 1.33 -10.93
N PHE A 143 2.25 1.55 -11.53
CA PHE A 143 3.42 2.01 -10.77
C PHE A 143 3.22 3.43 -10.20
N HIS A 144 2.58 4.34 -10.96
CA HIS A 144 2.25 5.67 -10.44
C HIS A 144 1.23 5.59 -9.30
N GLY A 145 0.23 4.71 -9.39
CA GLY A 145 -0.76 4.49 -8.33
C GLY A 145 -0.12 4.00 -7.03
N ILE A 146 0.77 3.00 -7.12
CA ILE A 146 1.51 2.48 -5.96
C ILE A 146 2.40 3.56 -5.35
N GLN A 147 3.12 4.33 -6.16
CA GLN A 147 3.95 5.44 -5.66
C GLN A 147 3.12 6.51 -4.96
N ALA A 148 1.98 6.90 -5.53
CA ALA A 148 1.08 7.88 -4.92
C ALA A 148 0.54 7.39 -3.58
N ALA A 149 0.14 6.12 -3.50
CA ALA A 149 -0.36 5.52 -2.27
C ALA A 149 0.73 5.43 -1.18
N LEU A 150 1.95 5.02 -1.52
CA LEU A 150 3.08 5.00 -0.59
C LEU A 150 3.44 6.40 -0.07
N VAL A 151 3.44 7.41 -0.94
CA VAL A 151 3.67 8.80 -0.53
C VAL A 151 2.57 9.28 0.43
N ALA A 152 1.30 8.96 0.13
CA ALA A 152 0.18 9.30 1.01
C ALA A 152 0.29 8.63 2.38
N GLN A 153 0.68 7.36 2.43
CA GLN A 153 0.94 6.64 3.69
C GLN A 153 2.06 7.28 4.50
N GLN A 154 3.18 7.65 3.85
CA GLN A 154 4.28 8.33 4.51
C GLN A 154 3.86 9.70 5.08
N MET A 155 3.03 10.46 4.35
CA MET A 155 2.50 11.74 4.83
C MET A 155 1.56 11.55 6.02
N ALA A 156 0.63 10.59 5.96
CA ALA A 156 -0.28 10.27 7.05
C ALA A 156 0.48 9.85 8.32
N ALA A 157 1.49 9.00 8.17
CA ALA A 157 2.36 8.57 9.27
C ALA A 157 3.12 9.75 9.91
N ARG A 158 3.62 10.70 9.11
CA ARG A 158 4.29 11.92 9.63
C ARG A 158 3.33 12.78 10.44
N VAL A 159 2.13 13.02 9.95
CA VAL A 159 1.10 13.81 10.65
C VAL A 159 0.72 13.15 11.98
N GLN A 160 0.54 11.82 11.99
CA GLN A 160 0.27 11.08 13.24
C GLN A 160 1.41 11.23 14.25
N LEU A 161 2.67 11.15 13.82
CA LEU A 161 3.82 11.35 14.71
C LEU A 161 3.90 12.78 15.26
N GLU A 162 3.60 13.80 14.46
CA GLU A 162 3.53 15.20 14.90
C GLU A 162 2.40 15.43 15.91
N GLN A 163 1.24 14.78 15.72
CA GLN A 163 0.13 14.81 16.68
C GLN A 163 0.50 14.14 18.00
N MET A 164 1.22 13.01 18.00
CA MET A 164 1.69 12.38 19.23
C MET A 164 2.72 13.27 19.97
N ARG A 165 3.61 13.92 19.23
CA ARG A 165 4.61 14.86 19.79
C ARG A 165 3.99 16.12 20.38
N SER A 166 2.93 16.64 19.77
CA SER A 166 2.21 17.82 20.25
C SER A 166 1.22 17.48 21.37
N GLY A 167 0.51 16.35 21.29
CA GLY A 167 -0.40 15.84 22.32
C GLY A 167 0.31 15.42 23.61
N GLY A 168 1.55 14.90 23.53
CA GLY A 168 2.37 14.58 24.70
C GLY A 168 2.91 15.80 25.45
N ARG A 169 2.83 17.01 24.88
CA ARG A 169 3.33 18.26 25.51
C ARG A 169 2.23 19.09 26.20
N GLN A 170 0.95 18.71 26.09
CA GLN A 170 -0.17 19.43 26.73
C GLN A 170 -0.45 18.98 28.18
N ALA A 171 0.30 18.01 28.73
CA ALA A 171 0.03 17.39 30.04
C ALA A 171 1.02 17.72 31.15
N LEU A 172 1.79 18.82 31.04
CA LEU A 172 2.42 19.43 32.21
C LEU A 172 1.70 20.75 32.49
N PRO A 173 0.66 20.75 33.34
CA PRO A 173 0.19 21.99 33.92
C PRO A 173 1.37 22.62 34.65
N SER A 174 1.88 23.73 34.12
CA SER A 174 2.52 24.75 34.93
C SER A 174 1.49 25.15 35.98
N GLY A 175 1.54 24.47 37.12
CA GLY A 175 0.60 24.66 38.21
C GLY A 175 0.64 26.12 38.64
N PRO A 176 -0.49 26.84 38.64
CA PRO A 176 -0.57 28.17 39.21
C PRO A 176 -0.45 28.04 40.73
N GLY A 177 0.65 28.54 41.28
CA GLY A 177 0.76 28.82 42.72
C GLY A 177 1.32 27.69 43.58
N ALA A 178 2.65 27.54 43.60
CA ALA A 178 3.34 27.17 44.82
C ALA A 178 3.64 28.46 45.60
N VAL A 179 2.65 28.95 46.35
CA VAL A 179 2.92 29.80 47.52
C VAL A 179 3.70 28.93 48.51
N ILE A 180 4.99 29.20 48.69
CA ILE A 180 5.76 28.64 49.80
C ILE A 180 5.40 29.47 51.04
N PRO A 181 4.72 28.93 52.06
CA PRO A 181 4.51 29.64 53.30
C PRO A 181 5.76 29.49 54.16
N GLY A 182 6.47 30.60 54.43
CA GLY A 182 7.45 30.65 55.51
C GLY A 182 8.87 31.09 55.17
N MET A 183 9.06 32.24 54.50
CA MET A 183 10.37 32.92 54.51
C MET A 183 10.24 34.37 54.99
N PRO A 184 10.78 34.71 56.19
CA PRO A 184 10.89 36.09 56.66
C PRO A 184 12.05 36.80 55.96
N GLY A 185 11.73 37.93 55.32
CA GLY A 185 12.58 39.13 55.17
C GLY A 185 13.93 39.02 54.45
N MET A 186 14.09 39.79 53.36
CA MET A 186 15.26 40.64 53.13
C MET A 186 14.98 41.63 51.98
N PRO A 187 15.55 42.85 52.01
CA PRO A 187 15.13 44.00 51.22
C PRO A 187 15.76 44.07 49.83
N GLN A 188 15.06 44.78 48.97
CA GLN A 188 15.39 45.08 47.57
C GLN A 188 16.52 46.12 47.44
N PRO A 189 17.43 45.99 46.46
CA PRO A 189 18.21 47.12 45.94
C PRO A 189 17.67 47.63 44.59
N PRO A 190 17.90 48.91 44.24
CA PRO A 190 17.27 49.56 43.10
C PRO A 190 18.08 49.43 41.78
N SER A 191 17.32 49.54 40.69
CA SER A 191 17.62 50.10 39.37
C SER A 191 19.07 50.10 38.84
N GLY A 192 19.29 49.39 37.74
CA GLY A 192 20.44 49.58 36.85
C GLY A 192 20.07 49.28 35.40
N GLU A 193 20.07 50.31 34.57
CA GLU A 193 20.02 50.27 33.11
C GLU A 193 21.19 49.47 32.51
N GLY A 194 20.96 48.82 31.37
CA GLY A 194 22.02 48.63 30.37
C GLY A 194 22.05 47.31 29.60
N HIS A 195 21.79 47.40 28.28
CA HIS A 195 22.44 46.66 27.18
C HIS A 195 22.18 45.14 27.09
N SER A 196 22.22 44.42 25.97
CA SER A 196 22.38 44.64 24.53
C SER A 196 22.31 43.25 23.89
N THR A 197 21.62 43.15 22.75
CA THR A 197 21.69 42.18 21.64
C THR A 197 22.80 41.11 21.54
N GLY A 198 22.43 39.95 20.95
CA GLY A 198 23.27 38.99 20.20
C GLY A 198 22.64 37.58 20.20
N GLN A 199 21.84 37.15 19.21
CA GLN A 199 22.19 36.68 17.86
C GLN A 199 23.33 35.66 17.84
N TYR A 200 22.99 34.37 17.69
CA TYR A 200 23.90 33.38 17.10
C TYR A 200 23.15 32.45 16.14
N LEU A 201 23.85 32.17 15.05
CA LEU A 201 23.49 31.42 13.85
C LEU A 201 23.23 29.94 14.12
#